data_AF-A0A9D9X7T1-F1
#
_entry.id   AF-A0A9D9X7T1-F1
#
_cell.length_a   1.000
_cell.length_b   1.000
_cell.length_c   1.000
_cell.angle_alpha   90.00
_cell.angle_beta   90.00
_cell.angle_gamma   90.00
#
_symmetry.space_group_name_H-M   'P 1'
#
loop_
_entity.id
_entity.type
_entity.pdbx_description
1 polymer ?
#
loop_
_entity_poly.entity_id
_entity_poly.type
_entity_poly.pdbx_seq_one_letter_code
_entity_poly.pdbx_strand_id
1 'polypeptide(L)'
;MTRPGLISDEQVQAALDWLADNAEAMGQAVMRARLAERYVGHIEALQSKAADGSDARRKEAARTSEAYRNAIYDEAVTAGELAKLRSLKDRHEALIEAWRSQSANHRAML
;
A
#
# COMPACT_ATOMS: atom_id res chain seq x y z
N MET A 1 13.67 -12.41 -32.52
CA MET A 1 14.44 -11.22 -32.12
C MET A 1 13.48 -10.05 -31.94
N THR A 2 13.15 -9.71 -30.70
CA THR A 2 12.36 -8.52 -30.35
C THR A 2 13.16 -7.27 -30.76
N ARG A 3 12.54 -6.32 -31.46
CA ARG A 3 13.20 -5.03 -31.73
C ARG A 3 13.57 -4.39 -30.38
N PRO A 4 14.82 -3.93 -30.18
CA PRO A 4 15.19 -3.27 -28.94
C PRO A 4 14.27 -2.06 -28.70
N GLY A 5 13.51 -2.09 -27.62
CA GLY A 5 12.55 -1.05 -27.22
C GLY A 5 11.06 -1.43 -27.25
N LEU A 6 10.68 -2.57 -27.84
CA LEU A 6 9.30 -3.09 -27.74
C LEU A 6 9.13 -3.99 -26.52
N ILE A 7 7.96 -3.92 -25.90
CA ILE A 7 7.57 -4.79 -24.78
C ILE A 7 7.24 -6.17 -25.37
N SER A 8 7.82 -7.23 -24.81
CA SER A 8 7.54 -8.60 -25.25
C SER A 8 6.34 -9.21 -24.53
N ASP A 9 5.75 -10.23 -25.14
CA ASP A 9 4.68 -11.03 -24.53
C ASP A 9 5.15 -11.72 -23.23
N GLU A 10 6.43 -12.12 -23.17
CA GLU A 10 7.05 -12.66 -21.95
C GLU A 10 7.07 -11.63 -20.80
N GLN A 11 7.35 -10.36 -21.10
CA GLN A 11 7.31 -9.29 -20.09
C GLN A 11 5.88 -9.02 -19.61
N VAL A 12 4.89 -9.13 -20.49
CA VAL A 12 3.46 -9.01 -20.14
C VAL A 12 3.03 -10.18 -19.28
N GLN A 13 3.39 -11.42 -19.66
CA GLN A 13 3.07 -12.60 -18.88
C GLN A 13 3.67 -12.52 -17.48
N ALA A 14 4.94 -12.15 -17.36
CA ALA A 14 5.58 -11.95 -16.06
C ALA A 14 4.90 -10.86 -15.21
N ALA A 15 4.36 -9.80 -15.85
CA ALA A 15 3.59 -8.78 -15.15
C ALA A 15 2.23 -9.31 -14.65
N LEU A 16 1.54 -10.11 -15.46
CA LEU A 16 0.27 -10.76 -15.08
C LEU A 16 0.48 -11.78 -13.96
N ASP A 17 1.52 -12.60 -14.05
CA ASP A 17 1.89 -13.57 -13.02
C ASP A 17 2.19 -12.86 -11.70
N TRP A 18 2.98 -11.78 -11.74
CA TRP A 18 3.25 -10.98 -10.54
C TRP A 18 1.98 -10.44 -9.90
N LEU A 19 1.03 -9.92 -10.70
CA LEU A 19 -0.24 -9.40 -10.20
C LEU A 19 -1.08 -10.50 -9.54
N ALA A 20 -1.09 -11.70 -10.11
CA ALA A 20 -1.80 -12.85 -9.55
C ALA A 20 -1.16 -13.31 -8.24
N ASP A 21 0.16 -13.52 -8.24
CA ASP A 21 0.94 -14.03 -7.10
C ASP A 21 0.91 -13.07 -5.90
N ASN A 22 0.78 -11.76 -6.13
CA ASN A 22 0.80 -10.75 -5.08
C ASN A 22 -0.59 -10.25 -4.67
N ALA A 23 -1.67 -10.78 -5.23
CA ALA A 23 -3.03 -10.36 -4.91
C ALA A 23 -3.36 -10.54 -3.42
N GLU A 24 -2.97 -11.67 -2.83
CA GLU A 24 -3.18 -11.93 -1.41
C GLU A 24 -2.36 -10.97 -0.54
N ALA A 25 -1.07 -10.81 -0.84
CA ALA A 25 -0.18 -9.91 -0.10
C ALA A 25 -0.69 -8.46 -0.13
N MET A 26 -1.20 -8.01 -1.28
CA MET A 26 -1.85 -6.70 -1.40
C MET A 26 -3.09 -6.59 -0.50
N GLY A 27 -3.95 -7.61 -0.50
CA GLY A 27 -5.13 -7.66 0.36
C GLY A 27 -4.77 -7.59 1.85
N GLN A 28 -3.74 -8.33 2.26
CA GLN A 28 -3.22 -8.30 3.62
C GLN A 28 -2.64 -6.92 3.98
N ALA A 29 -1.87 -6.29 3.09
CA ALA A 29 -1.34 -4.95 3.33
C ALA A 29 -2.45 -3.89 3.48
N VAL A 30 -3.50 -3.96 2.65
CA VAL A 30 -4.68 -3.08 2.79
C VAL A 30 -5.36 -3.27 4.15
N MET A 31 -5.55 -4.53 4.57
CA MET A 31 -6.14 -4.84 5.87
C MET A 31 -5.29 -4.26 7.02
N ARG A 32 -3.97 -4.50 7.01
CA ARG A 32 -3.06 -4.03 8.05
C ARG A 32 -3.03 -2.51 8.16
N ALA A 33 -2.89 -1.80 7.04
CA ALA A 33 -2.89 -0.34 7.04
C ALA A 33 -4.19 0.23 7.61
N ARG A 34 -5.35 -0.33 7.23
CA ARG A 34 -6.65 0.09 7.76
C ARG A 34 -6.82 -0.19 9.25
N LEU A 35 -6.26 -1.30 9.73
CA LEU A 35 -6.30 -1.62 11.16
C LEU A 35 -5.40 -0.67 11.95
N ALA A 36 -4.16 -0.45 11.49
CA ALA A 36 -3.21 0.44 12.16
C ALA A 36 -3.74 1.88 12.27
N GLU A 37 -4.31 2.42 11.19
CA GLU A 37 -4.98 3.73 11.17
C GLU A 37 -6.07 3.84 12.26
N ARG A 38 -6.92 2.82 12.39
CA ARG A 38 -7.98 2.79 13.41
C ARG A 38 -7.43 2.57 14.82
N TYR A 39 -6.32 1.84 14.95
CA TYR A 39 -5.71 1.56 16.24
C TYR A 39 -5.12 2.80 16.90
N VAL A 40 -4.64 3.79 16.16
CA VAL A 40 -4.15 5.04 16.76
C VAL A 40 -5.21 5.70 17.64
N GLY A 41 -6.43 5.87 17.11
CA GLY A 41 -7.55 6.42 17.89
C GLY A 41 -7.99 5.53 19.04
N HIS A 42 -7.94 4.20 18.86
CA HIS A 42 -8.25 3.25 19.93
C HIS A 42 -7.23 3.33 21.08
N ILE A 43 -5.95 3.42 20.76
CA ILE A 43 -4.87 3.54 21.75
C ILE A 43 -4.96 4.89 22.47
N GLU A 44 -5.24 6.00 21.76
CA GLU A 44 -5.49 7.30 22.42
C GLU A 44 -6.62 7.18 23.46
N ALA A 45 -7.72 6.52 23.10
CA ALA A 45 -8.85 6.33 23.99
C ALA A 45 -8.51 5.46 25.22
N LEU A 46 -7.76 4.37 25.01
CA LEU A 46 -7.32 3.49 26.11
C LEU A 46 -6.39 4.22 27.08
N GLN A 47 -5.41 4.95 26.56
CA GLN A 47 -4.45 5.68 27.38
C GLN A 47 -5.12 6.86 28.11
N SER A 48 -6.04 7.56 27.44
CA SER A 48 -6.83 8.64 28.06
C SER A 48 -7.75 8.11 29.16
N LYS A 49 -8.34 6.92 28.99
CA LYS A 49 -9.15 6.27 30.02
C LYS A 49 -8.33 5.88 31.25
N ALA A 50 -7.07 5.50 31.08
CA ALA A 50 -6.17 5.10 32.16
C ALA A 50 -5.54 6.28 32.92
N ALA A 51 -5.52 7.47 32.31
CA ALA A 51 -4.95 8.67 32.92
C ALA A 51 -5.94 9.37 33.87
N ASP A 52 -5.39 10.05 34.88
CA ASP A 52 -6.17 10.84 35.84
C ASP A 52 -6.23 12.34 35.45
N GLY A 53 -7.22 13.02 36.01
CA GLY A 53 -7.37 14.47 35.90
C GLY A 53 -8.38 14.93 34.86
N SER A 54 -8.31 16.20 34.47
CA SER A 54 -9.21 16.78 33.49
C SER A 54 -9.03 16.16 32.11
N ASP A 55 -10.05 16.24 31.26
CA ASP A 55 -10.00 15.73 29.88
C ASP A 55 -8.78 16.24 29.10
N ALA A 56 -8.39 17.51 29.31
CA ALA A 56 -7.21 18.08 28.69
C ALA A 56 -5.91 17.33 29.11
N ARG A 57 -5.75 17.07 30.42
CA ARG A 57 -4.58 16.33 30.94
C ARG A 57 -4.58 14.87 30.49
N ARG A 58 -5.73 14.21 30.48
CA ARG A 58 -5.85 12.81 30.04
C ARG A 58 -5.50 12.67 28.55
N LYS A 59 -5.94 13.62 27.72
CA LYS A 59 -5.60 13.68 26.29
C LYS A 59 -4.11 13.94 26.06
N GLU A 60 -3.51 14.85 26.83
CA GLU A 60 -2.06 15.11 26.79
C GLU A 60 -1.26 13.85 27.17
N ALA A 61 -1.62 13.20 28.28
CA ALA A 61 -0.97 11.96 28.73
C ALA A 61 -1.11 10.84 27.70
N ALA A 62 -2.28 10.69 27.09
CA ALA A 62 -2.50 9.71 26.04
C ALA A 62 -1.59 9.94 24.82
N ARG A 63 -1.52 11.18 24.32
CA ARG A 63 -0.73 11.54 23.13
C ARG A 63 0.77 11.54 23.35
N THR A 64 1.21 11.69 24.60
CA THR A 64 2.63 11.62 24.97
C THR A 64 3.05 10.21 25.43
N SER A 65 2.11 9.27 25.52
CA SER A 65 2.39 7.88 25.88
C SER A 65 3.23 7.16 24.82
N GLU A 66 4.06 6.23 25.27
CA GLU A 66 4.80 5.33 24.38
C GLU A 66 3.87 4.47 23.51
N ALA A 67 2.74 4.02 24.06
CA ALA A 67 1.76 3.24 23.31
C ALA A 67 1.21 4.02 22.10
N TYR A 68 0.88 5.30 22.28
CA TYR A 68 0.37 6.14 21.20
C TYR A 68 1.46 6.44 20.15
N ARG A 69 2.70 6.71 20.59
CA ARG A 69 3.84 6.86 19.68
C ARG A 69 4.05 5.60 18.83
N ASN A 70 3.99 4.42 19.45
CA ASN A 70 4.17 3.14 18.75
C ASN A 70 3.02 2.88 17.77
N ALA A 71 1.78 3.26 18.11
CA ALA A 71 0.64 3.15 17.20
C ALA A 71 0.80 4.04 15.96
N ILE A 72 1.25 5.29 16.11
CA ILE A 72 1.55 6.18 14.96
C ILE A 72 2.66 5.59 14.09
N TYR A 73 3.70 5.03 14.72
CA TYR A 73 4.78 4.41 13.97
C TYR A 73 4.29 3.22 13.15
N ASP A 74 3.48 2.35 13.74
CA ASP A 74 2.89 1.19 13.05
C ASP A 74 1.96 1.62 11.90
N GLU A 75 1.15 2.65 12.09
CA GLU A 75 0.34 3.26 11.02
C GLU A 75 1.23 3.74 9.87
N ALA A 76 2.31 4.47 10.16
CA ALA A 76 3.22 4.98 9.14
C ALA A 76 3.92 3.85 8.37
N VAL A 77 4.38 2.82 9.07
CA VAL A 77 5.05 1.65 8.45
C VAL A 77 4.09 0.91 7.53
N THR A 78 2.92 0.54 8.04
CA THR A 78 1.92 -0.22 7.25
C THR A 78 1.39 0.59 6.06
N ALA A 79 1.22 1.90 6.20
CA ALA A 79 0.88 2.78 5.09
C ALA A 79 2.00 2.82 4.02
N GLY A 80 3.26 2.89 4.44
CA GLY A 80 4.42 2.86 3.55
C GLY A 80 4.56 1.54 2.79
N GLU A 81 4.35 0.41 3.46
CA GLU A 81 4.35 -0.92 2.84
C GLU A 81 3.26 -1.05 1.77
N LEU A 82 2.04 -0.60 2.09
CA LEU A 82 0.94 -0.59 1.14
C LEU A 82 1.22 0.33 -0.05
N ALA A 83 1.78 1.52 0.19
CA ALA A 83 2.14 2.46 -0.88
C ALA A 83 3.16 1.84 -1.85
N LYS A 84 4.19 1.15 -1.32
CA LYS A 84 5.18 0.44 -2.14
C LYS A 84 4.52 -0.64 -3.01
N LEU A 85 3.64 -1.47 -2.44
CA LEU A 85 2.93 -2.51 -3.19
C LEU A 85 2.04 -1.91 -4.29
N ARG A 86 1.33 -0.80 -4.00
CA ARG A 86 0.54 -0.08 -5.00
C ARG A 86 1.40 0.43 -6.14
N SER A 87 2.53 1.08 -5.86
CA SER A 87 3.45 1.54 -6.90
C SER A 87 3.98 0.41 -7.79
N LEU A 88 4.22 -0.78 -7.22
CA LEU A 88 4.60 -1.96 -8.02
C LEU A 88 3.45 -2.44 -8.91
N LYS A 89 2.24 -2.55 -8.37
CA LYS A 89 1.03 -2.86 -9.15
C LYS A 89 0.86 -1.87 -10.30
N ASP A 90 0.92 -0.57 -10.01
CA ASP A 90 0.72 0.49 -11.01
C ASP A 90 1.78 0.42 -12.12
N ARG A 91 3.03 0.08 -11.76
CA ARG A 91 4.09 -0.17 -12.75
C ARG A 91 3.76 -1.34 -13.67
N HIS A 92 3.26 -2.46 -13.13
CA HIS A 92 2.90 -3.63 -13.94
C HIS A 92 1.70 -3.34 -14.85
N GLU A 93 0.69 -2.64 -14.34
CA GLU A 93 -0.46 -2.19 -15.14
C GLU A 93 -0.03 -1.24 -16.27
N ALA A 94 0.86 -0.27 -15.98
CA ALA A 94 1.39 0.64 -16.99
C ALA A 94 2.17 -0.09 -18.09
N LEU A 95 2.92 -1.16 -17.74
CA LEU A 95 3.62 -1.99 -18.72
C LEU A 95 2.62 -2.72 -19.64
N ILE A 96 1.56 -3.31 -19.07
CA ILE A 96 0.52 -4.01 -19.83
C ILE A 96 -0.20 -3.04 -20.79
N GLU A 97 -0.54 -1.83 -20.33
CA GLU A 97 -1.19 -0.81 -21.16
C GLU A 97 -0.29 -0.30 -22.29
N ALA A 98 1.01 -0.12 -22.01
CA ALA A 98 1.98 0.24 -23.05
C ALA A 98 2.09 -0.86 -24.12
N TRP A 99 2.10 -2.15 -23.72
CA TRP A 99 2.09 -3.27 -24.67
C TRP A 99 0.81 -3.34 -25.50
N ARG A 100 -0.36 -3.13 -24.88
CA ARG A 100 -1.65 -3.06 -25.60
C ARG A 100 -1.62 -1.98 -26.68
N SER A 101 -1.05 -0.82 -26.36
CA SER A 101 -0.88 0.30 -27.29
C SER A 101 0.08 -0.04 -28.43
N GLN A 102 1.23 -0.67 -28.15
CA GLN A 102 2.18 -1.13 -29.17
C GLN A 102 1.54 -2.14 -30.13
N SER A 103 0.80 -3.12 -29.59
CA SER A 103 0.13 -4.16 -30.37
C SER A 103 -1.01 -3.62 -31.22
N ALA A 104 -1.74 -2.61 -30.75
CA ALA A 104 -2.76 -1.92 -31.54
C ALA A 104 -2.16 -1.19 -32.74
N ASN A 105 -1.07 -0.45 -32.54
CA ASN A 105 -0.37 0.25 -33.62
C ASN A 105 0.21 -0.73 -34.64
N HIS A 106 0.71 -1.88 -34.21
CA HIS A 106 1.22 -2.90 -35.12
C HIS A 106 0.11 -3.50 -35.99
N ARG A 107 -1.07 -3.79 -35.42
CA ARG A 107 -2.23 -4.29 -36.16
C ARG A 107 -2.80 -3.28 -37.15
N ALA A 108 -2.72 -1.98 -36.87
CA ALA A 108 -3.18 -0.94 -37.77
C ALA A 108 -2.26 -0.71 -38.99
N MET A 109 -1.04 -1.26 -38.96
CA MET A 109 -0.07 -1.19 -40.07
C MET A 109 -0.05 -2.45 -40.95
N LEU A 110 -0.84 -3.48 -40.60
CA LEU A 110 -1.07 -4.70 -41.38
C LEU A 110 -2.33 -4.56 -42.22
#